data_AF-A0A260ZX26-F1
#
_entry.id   AF-A0A260ZX26-F1
#
_cell.length_a   1.000
_cell.length_b   1.000
_cell.length_c   1.000
_cell.angle_alpha   90.00
_cell.angle_beta   90.00
_cell.angle_gamma   90.00
#
_symmetry.space_group_name_H-M   'P 1'
#
loop_
_entity.id
_entity.type
_entity.pdbx_description
1 polymer ?
#
loop_
_entity_poly.entity_id
_entity_poly.type
_entity_poly.pdbx_seq_one_letter_code
_entity_poly.pdbx_strand_id
1 'polypeptide(L)'
;MQCLILVSVIFVLVFARSVPTFPSPTIDVLIGPNCHMCEVILNNVRYEYHNNFTGVTPDQLRKSLYIQCDLNLNGFTDEECHRIADNDSPDILQQLQAGTSSYRICQRELLLKMRFLLIFLSFLVALAWCQRIPKFDVSNAELLAMAKKLRRVDTNRARPDQVKLNYQKHTVTRDDSDAAPAKLFSKVDTSLFRKPSYELYLNLMDNFNRQTGIIEPRVSQSEEKNEVGKALGRPDTSGFEHVFIGEAKNGEISGMHNWVRFYALENNRTENFDYKGFTVKRFNIMAALKFTWDGLLKRAGSILIGTSPEFDMALYTMCFLSRRGRETCDVELDGCPLQITSFEIMQQNKVYIGSIYPTAGRITDECRAQNR
;
A
#
# COMPACT_ATOMS: atom_id res chain seq x y z
N MET A 1 -4.92 -18.82 -1.11
CA MET A 1 -5.58 -19.99 -0.47
C MET A 1 -4.59 -21.03 0.07
N GLN A 2 -3.46 -21.28 -0.59
CA GLN A 2 -2.46 -22.28 -0.15
C GLN A 2 -1.67 -21.90 1.12
N CYS A 3 -1.49 -20.62 1.44
CA CYS A 3 -0.76 -20.20 2.63
C CYS A 3 -1.55 -20.44 3.94
N LEU A 4 -2.89 -20.33 3.89
CA LEU A 4 -3.79 -20.62 5.03
C LEU A 4 -3.80 -22.11 5.40
N ILE A 5 -3.63 -23.00 4.42
CA ILE A 5 -3.67 -24.46 4.62
C ILE A 5 -2.33 -24.94 5.20
N LEU A 6 -1.20 -24.36 4.78
CA LEU A 6 0.11 -24.79 5.28
C LEU A 6 0.34 -24.41 6.75
N VAL A 7 -0.13 -23.23 7.16
CA VAL A 7 0.01 -22.74 8.55
C VAL A 7 -0.91 -23.49 9.51
N SER A 8 -2.10 -23.90 9.07
CA SER A 8 -3.03 -24.69 9.89
C SER A 8 -2.57 -26.13 10.09
N VAL A 9 -1.95 -26.76 9.09
CA VAL A 9 -1.45 -28.16 9.21
C VAL A 9 -0.24 -28.26 10.15
N ILE A 10 0.69 -27.30 10.10
CA ILE A 10 1.86 -27.28 11.02
C ILE A 10 1.42 -27.02 12.46
N PHE A 11 0.39 -26.19 12.67
CA PHE A 11 -0.14 -25.86 14.00
C PHE A 11 -0.82 -27.06 14.70
N VAL A 12 -1.58 -27.87 13.95
CA VAL A 12 -2.22 -29.09 14.47
C VAL A 12 -1.18 -30.15 14.83
N LEU A 13 -0.12 -30.29 14.04
CA LEU A 13 0.90 -31.33 14.26
C LEU A 13 1.84 -31.03 15.43
N VAL A 14 2.10 -29.75 15.74
CA VAL A 14 3.04 -29.35 16.80
C VAL A 14 2.38 -29.28 18.19
N PHE A 15 1.10 -28.91 18.27
CA PHE A 15 0.44 -28.65 19.57
C PHE A 15 -0.47 -29.78 20.07
N ALA A 16 -0.82 -30.77 19.24
CA ALA A 16 -1.75 -31.83 19.64
C ALA A 16 -1.14 -32.97 20.50
N ARG A 17 0.17 -32.97 20.79
CA ARG A 17 0.83 -34.14 21.39
C ARG A 17 1.32 -34.03 22.83
N SER A 18 1.13 -32.92 23.55
CA SER A 18 1.77 -32.83 24.87
C SER A 18 1.12 -31.86 25.87
N VAL A 19 -0.13 -32.04 26.31
CA VAL A 19 -0.54 -31.50 27.62
C VAL A 19 -1.63 -32.37 28.26
N PRO A 20 -1.45 -32.85 29.51
CA PRO A 20 -2.51 -33.54 30.25
C PRO A 20 -3.66 -32.58 30.60
N THR A 21 -4.89 -33.05 30.40
CA THR A 21 -6.11 -32.29 30.71
C THR A 21 -6.39 -32.30 32.21
N PHE A 22 -6.23 -31.15 32.87
CA PHE A 22 -6.85 -30.89 34.18
C PHE A 22 -8.09 -30.02 33.99
N PRO A 23 -9.21 -30.32 34.67
CA PRO A 23 -10.42 -29.51 34.57
C PRO A 23 -10.12 -28.08 35.06
N SER A 24 -10.42 -27.09 34.22
CA SER A 24 -10.25 -25.67 34.53
C SER A 24 -11.50 -25.16 35.25
N PRO A 25 -11.38 -24.61 36.47
CA PRO A 25 -12.52 -23.99 37.13
C PRO A 25 -12.78 -22.57 36.60
N THR A 26 -14.07 -22.26 36.48
CA THR A 26 -14.67 -20.98 36.11
C THR A 26 -14.93 -20.16 37.37
N ILE A 27 -14.03 -19.22 37.69
CA ILE A 27 -14.30 -18.12 38.62
C ILE A 27 -14.24 -16.83 37.82
N ASP A 28 -15.22 -15.94 38.02
CA ASP A 28 -15.19 -14.55 37.55
C ASP A 28 -14.71 -13.62 38.69
N VAL A 29 -13.40 -13.48 38.90
CA VAL A 29 -12.87 -12.58 39.96
C VAL A 29 -12.95 -11.11 39.50
N LEU A 30 -13.62 -10.28 40.32
CA LEU A 30 -13.54 -8.81 40.45
C LEU A 30 -12.87 -8.09 39.27
N ILE A 31 -13.64 -7.84 38.21
CA ILE A 31 -13.22 -6.97 37.11
C ILE A 31 -13.53 -5.52 37.53
N GLY A 32 -12.65 -4.93 38.34
CA GLY A 32 -12.71 -3.54 38.77
C GLY A 32 -11.34 -3.06 39.28
N PRO A 33 -11.11 -1.74 39.42
CA PRO A 33 -9.79 -1.12 39.57
C PRO A 33 -8.98 -1.48 40.85
N ASN A 34 -9.38 -2.48 41.62
CA ASN A 34 -8.80 -2.81 42.93
C ASN A 34 -8.44 -4.31 43.09
N CYS A 35 -7.63 -4.88 42.19
CA CYS A 35 -6.99 -6.19 42.43
C CYS A 35 -6.26 -6.24 43.79
N HIS A 36 -5.77 -5.09 44.27
CA HIS A 36 -5.15 -4.94 45.58
C HIS A 36 -6.13 -5.22 46.74
N MET A 37 -7.41 -4.87 46.61
CA MET A 37 -8.39 -5.06 47.67
C MET A 37 -8.84 -6.52 47.79
N CYS A 38 -8.96 -7.23 46.67
CA CYS A 38 -9.16 -8.68 46.67
C CYS A 38 -8.03 -9.40 47.44
N GLU A 39 -6.79 -8.97 47.22
CA GLU A 39 -5.63 -9.53 47.91
C GLU A 39 -5.68 -9.24 49.42
N VAL A 40 -6.04 -8.02 49.83
CA VAL A 40 -6.24 -7.64 51.24
C VAL A 40 -7.31 -8.51 51.90
N ILE A 41 -8.48 -8.64 51.26
CA ILE A 41 -9.59 -9.46 51.74
C ILE A 41 -9.17 -10.92 51.93
N LEU A 42 -8.55 -11.54 50.92
CA LEU A 42 -8.09 -12.93 51.02
C LEU A 42 -6.96 -13.11 52.04
N ASN A 43 -6.10 -12.11 52.22
CA ASN A 43 -5.05 -12.14 53.25
C ASN A 43 -5.65 -12.06 54.66
N ASN A 44 -6.72 -11.28 54.87
CA ASN A 44 -7.43 -11.23 56.14
C ASN A 44 -8.14 -12.57 56.44
N VAL A 45 -8.77 -13.17 55.44
CA VAL A 45 -9.36 -14.53 55.57
C VAL A 45 -8.29 -15.56 55.91
N ARG A 46 -7.13 -15.51 55.24
CA ARG A 46 -5.98 -16.38 55.57
C ARG A 46 -5.49 -16.19 56.99
N TYR A 47 -5.51 -14.95 57.49
CA TYR A 47 -5.17 -14.65 58.87
C TYR A 47 -6.17 -15.26 59.85
N GLU A 48 -7.48 -15.12 59.59
CA GLU A 48 -8.58 -15.69 60.39
C GLU A 48 -8.46 -17.21 60.52
N TYR A 49 -8.19 -17.91 59.42
CA TYR A 49 -8.04 -19.37 59.41
C TYR A 49 -6.62 -19.87 59.69
N HIS A 50 -5.69 -18.99 60.09
CA HIS A 50 -4.28 -19.34 60.34
C HIS A 50 -3.63 -20.11 59.17
N ASN A 51 -3.96 -19.75 57.93
CA ASN A 51 -3.58 -20.45 56.70
C ASN A 51 -3.97 -21.94 56.63
N ASN A 52 -4.87 -22.43 57.48
CA ASN A 52 -5.33 -23.82 57.48
C ASN A 52 -6.79 -23.93 57.01
N PHE A 53 -6.98 -24.44 55.80
CA PHE A 53 -8.30 -24.60 55.16
C PHE A 53 -8.77 -26.06 55.05
N THR A 54 -8.09 -27.00 55.71
CA THR A 54 -8.31 -28.46 55.54
C THR A 54 -9.66 -28.96 56.07
N GLY A 55 -10.36 -28.18 56.90
CA GLY A 55 -11.70 -28.49 57.41
C GLY A 55 -12.73 -27.38 57.21
N VAL A 56 -12.43 -26.39 56.37
CA VAL A 56 -13.31 -25.24 56.10
C VAL A 56 -14.28 -25.62 54.99
N THR A 57 -15.57 -25.32 55.16
CA THR A 57 -16.58 -25.51 54.11
C THR A 57 -16.74 -24.26 53.23
N PRO A 58 -17.26 -24.39 51.99
CA PRO A 58 -17.53 -23.23 51.14
C PRO A 58 -18.44 -22.19 51.82
N ASP A 59 -19.43 -22.62 52.60
CA ASP A 59 -20.32 -21.72 53.33
C ASP A 59 -19.63 -20.97 54.47
N GLN A 60 -18.68 -21.62 55.15
CA GLN A 60 -17.86 -20.97 56.17
C GLN A 60 -16.94 -19.93 55.55
N LEU A 61 -16.27 -20.28 54.44
CA LEU A 61 -15.43 -19.35 53.70
C LEU A 61 -16.24 -18.17 53.16
N ARG A 62 -17.41 -18.43 52.56
CA ARG A 62 -18.34 -17.42 52.07
C ARG A 62 -18.69 -16.41 53.16
N LYS A 63 -19.05 -16.87 54.36
CA LYS A 63 -19.37 -15.97 55.49
C LYS A 63 -18.19 -15.09 55.89
N SER A 64 -16.98 -15.66 55.96
CA SER A 64 -15.76 -14.91 56.25
C SER A 64 -15.47 -13.87 55.17
N LEU A 65 -15.62 -14.24 53.88
CA LEU A 65 -15.49 -13.31 52.75
C LEU A 65 -16.50 -12.17 52.81
N TYR A 66 -17.77 -12.46 53.12
CA TYR A 66 -18.81 -11.44 53.30
C TYR A 66 -18.43 -10.41 54.38
N ILE A 67 -17.97 -10.88 55.54
CA ILE A 67 -17.51 -10.00 56.63
C ILE A 67 -16.34 -9.15 56.15
N GLN A 68 -15.39 -9.73 55.41
CA GLN A 68 -14.25 -8.98 54.88
C GLN A 68 -14.65 -7.99 53.76
N CYS A 69 -15.68 -8.29 52.97
CA CYS A 69 -16.25 -7.33 52.02
C CYS A 69 -16.81 -6.11 52.78
N ASP A 70 -17.68 -6.33 53.76
CA ASP A 70 -18.33 -5.27 54.55
C ASP A 70 -17.32 -4.37 55.29
N LEU A 71 -16.21 -4.96 55.75
CA LEU A 71 -15.18 -4.25 56.52
C LEU A 71 -14.24 -3.42 55.66
N ASN A 72 -13.98 -3.84 54.42
CA ASN A 72 -12.94 -3.25 53.58
C ASN A 72 -13.50 -2.46 52.39
N LEU A 73 -14.80 -2.57 52.11
CA LEU A 73 -15.48 -1.96 50.96
C LEU A 73 -16.70 -1.15 51.41
N ASN A 74 -17.23 -0.31 50.51
CA ASN A 74 -18.46 0.43 50.74
C ASN A 74 -19.23 0.71 49.44
N GLY A 75 -20.56 0.78 49.52
CA GLY A 75 -21.41 1.10 48.38
C GLY A 75 -21.37 0.03 47.29
N PHE A 76 -21.23 0.43 46.02
CA PHE A 76 -21.33 -0.48 44.87
C PHE A 76 -20.25 -1.59 44.85
N THR A 77 -19.08 -1.37 45.46
CA THR A 77 -18.00 -2.37 45.48
C THR A 77 -18.25 -3.49 46.49
N ASP A 78 -19.08 -3.23 47.51
CA ASP A 78 -19.48 -4.19 48.53
C ASP A 78 -20.44 -5.26 47.95
N GLU A 79 -21.46 -4.81 47.20
CA GLU A 79 -22.45 -5.67 46.55
C GLU A 79 -21.82 -6.66 45.55
N GLU A 80 -20.82 -6.20 44.79
CA GLU A 80 -20.08 -7.04 43.85
C GLU A 80 -19.16 -8.05 44.56
N CYS A 81 -18.58 -7.66 45.70
CA CYS A 81 -17.76 -8.55 46.51
C CYS A 81 -18.60 -9.68 47.13
N HIS A 82 -19.81 -9.37 47.59
CA HIS A 82 -20.79 -10.36 48.05
C HIS A 82 -21.19 -11.33 46.94
N ARG A 83 -21.44 -10.82 45.72
CA ARG A 83 -21.77 -11.66 44.55
C ARG A 83 -20.67 -12.67 44.24
N ILE A 84 -19.41 -12.29 44.40
CA ILE A 84 -18.26 -13.18 44.19
C ILE A 84 -18.12 -14.18 45.33
N ALA A 85 -18.30 -13.73 46.57
CA ALA A 85 -18.34 -14.64 47.70
C ALA A 85 -19.48 -15.68 47.55
N ASP A 86 -20.61 -15.33 46.93
CA ASP A 86 -21.68 -16.29 46.62
C ASP A 86 -21.29 -17.32 45.56
N ASN A 87 -20.80 -16.84 44.43
CA ASN A 87 -20.62 -17.69 43.25
C ASN A 87 -19.32 -18.50 43.29
N ASP A 88 -18.27 -17.93 43.89
CA ASP A 88 -16.90 -18.40 43.67
C ASP A 88 -16.23 -18.97 44.93
N SER A 89 -16.87 -18.89 46.11
CA SER A 89 -16.35 -19.48 47.35
C SER A 89 -15.89 -20.94 47.23
N PRO A 90 -16.59 -21.84 46.49
CA PRO A 90 -16.12 -23.21 46.31
C PRO A 90 -14.75 -23.31 45.63
N ASP A 91 -14.51 -22.53 44.57
CA ASP A 91 -13.24 -22.59 43.86
C ASP A 91 -12.15 -21.74 44.56
N ILE A 92 -12.51 -20.64 45.22
CA ILE A 92 -11.58 -19.90 46.09
C ILE A 92 -11.07 -20.83 47.19
N LEU A 93 -11.97 -21.60 47.83
CA LEU A 93 -11.60 -22.59 48.85
C LEU A 93 -10.67 -23.65 48.29
N GLN A 94 -10.98 -24.20 47.11
CA GLN A 94 -10.14 -25.19 46.44
C GLN A 94 -8.72 -24.65 46.20
N GLN A 95 -8.60 -23.41 45.73
CA GLN A 95 -7.30 -22.78 45.50
C GLN A 95 -6.54 -22.47 46.79
N LEU A 96 -7.23 -22.07 47.85
CA LEU A 96 -6.66 -21.85 49.18
C LEU A 96 -6.13 -23.17 49.79
N GLN A 97 -6.90 -24.26 49.66
CA GLN A 97 -6.49 -25.61 50.08
C GLN A 97 -5.31 -26.14 49.26
N ALA A 98 -5.22 -25.77 47.98
CA ALA A 98 -4.08 -26.07 47.11
C ALA A 98 -2.84 -25.19 47.38
N GLY A 99 -2.89 -24.27 48.35
CA GLY A 99 -1.77 -23.40 48.72
C GLY A 99 -1.52 -22.22 47.77
N THR A 100 -2.49 -21.86 46.92
CA THR A 100 -2.36 -20.77 45.95
C THR A 100 -2.37 -19.40 46.64
N SER A 101 -1.39 -18.54 46.36
CA SER A 101 -1.32 -17.21 47.00
C SER A 101 -2.52 -16.31 46.67
N SER A 102 -2.91 -15.43 47.60
CA SER A 102 -4.01 -14.46 47.41
C SER A 102 -3.82 -13.61 46.15
N TYR A 103 -2.59 -13.14 45.90
CA TYR A 103 -2.22 -12.45 44.67
C TYR A 103 -2.57 -13.25 43.39
N ARG A 104 -2.29 -14.57 43.38
CA ARG A 104 -2.57 -15.42 42.22
C ARG A 104 -4.05 -15.73 42.06
N ILE A 105 -4.78 -15.89 43.16
CA ILE A 105 -6.24 -16.04 43.13
C ILE A 105 -6.89 -14.76 42.56
N CYS A 106 -6.38 -13.58 42.95
CA CYS A 106 -6.94 -12.27 42.59
C CYS A 106 -6.52 -11.69 41.22
N GLN A 107 -5.53 -12.26 40.51
CA GLN A 107 -4.97 -11.68 39.26
C GLN A 107 -5.42 -12.37 37.96
N ARG A 108 -6.49 -13.15 37.97
CA ARG A 108 -6.81 -14.05 36.85
C ARG A 108 -7.56 -13.38 35.68
N GLU A 109 -6.96 -12.36 35.04
CA GLU A 109 -7.42 -11.79 33.75
C GLU A 109 -6.26 -11.23 32.87
N LEU A 110 -4.98 -11.56 33.16
CA LEU A 110 -3.83 -11.06 32.37
C LEU A 110 -3.22 -12.08 31.39
N LEU A 111 -3.41 -13.39 31.61
CA LEU A 111 -2.81 -14.44 30.76
C LEU A 111 -3.72 -14.90 29.61
N LEU A 112 -5.04 -14.80 29.73
CA LEU A 112 -5.98 -15.05 28.64
C LEU A 112 -6.05 -13.87 27.65
N LYS A 113 -5.99 -12.63 28.16
CA LYS A 113 -5.92 -11.42 27.33
C LYS A 113 -4.61 -11.32 26.54
N MET A 114 -3.46 -11.80 27.02
CA MET A 114 -2.23 -11.85 26.21
C MET A 114 -2.32 -12.86 25.05
N ARG A 115 -3.03 -13.99 25.24
CA ARG A 115 -3.26 -14.95 24.15
C ARG A 115 -4.25 -14.40 23.13
N PHE A 116 -5.34 -13.79 23.57
CA PHE A 116 -6.27 -13.11 22.67
C PHE A 116 -5.65 -11.86 22.03
N LEU A 117 -4.81 -11.10 22.71
CA LEU A 117 -4.10 -9.95 22.15
C LEU A 117 -3.03 -10.41 21.16
N LEU A 118 -2.31 -11.52 21.37
CA LEU A 118 -1.39 -12.06 20.36
C LEU A 118 -2.13 -12.64 19.15
N ILE A 119 -3.28 -13.30 19.36
CA ILE A 119 -4.16 -13.79 18.28
C ILE A 119 -4.80 -12.61 17.55
N PHE A 120 -5.29 -11.59 18.25
CA PHE A 120 -5.93 -10.41 17.68
C PHE A 120 -4.92 -9.43 17.10
N LEU A 121 -3.69 -9.34 17.62
CA LEU A 121 -2.59 -8.57 17.03
C LEU A 121 -2.03 -9.29 15.81
N SER A 122 -1.94 -10.62 15.80
CA SER A 122 -1.62 -11.36 14.57
C SER A 122 -2.76 -11.30 13.55
N PHE A 123 -4.03 -11.27 13.98
CA PHE A 123 -5.19 -11.07 13.11
C PHE A 123 -5.31 -9.62 12.61
N LEU A 124 -5.00 -8.61 13.45
CA LEU A 124 -4.94 -7.19 13.08
C LEU A 124 -3.72 -6.89 12.21
N VAL A 125 -2.58 -7.53 12.45
CA VAL A 125 -1.43 -7.47 11.54
C VAL A 125 -1.78 -8.16 10.24
N ALA A 126 -2.47 -9.31 10.23
CA ALA A 126 -2.95 -9.95 9.01
C ALA A 126 -4.00 -9.09 8.26
N LEU A 127 -4.93 -8.44 8.96
CA LEU A 127 -5.94 -7.54 8.39
C LEU A 127 -5.34 -6.20 7.92
N ALA A 128 -4.35 -5.66 8.63
CA ALA A 128 -3.60 -4.47 8.22
C ALA A 128 -2.63 -4.76 7.06
N TRP A 129 -2.16 -6.01 6.93
CA TRP A 129 -1.42 -6.47 5.75
C TRP A 129 -2.35 -6.79 4.55
N CYS A 130 -3.67 -6.88 4.76
CA CYS A 130 -4.65 -7.19 3.71
C CYS A 130 -5.31 -5.95 3.08
N GLN A 131 -4.78 -4.74 3.29
CA GLN A 131 -5.16 -3.55 2.51
C GLN A 131 -4.09 -3.09 1.51
N ARG A 132 -3.10 -3.93 1.22
CA ARG A 132 -2.29 -3.77 0.02
C ARG A 132 -3.04 -4.42 -1.12
N ILE A 133 -3.20 -3.72 -2.25
CA ILE A 133 -3.51 -4.40 -3.52
C ILE A 133 -2.44 -5.48 -3.66
N PRO A 134 -2.78 -6.78 -3.52
CA PRO A 134 -1.78 -7.83 -3.63
C PRO A 134 -1.16 -7.71 -5.02
N LYS A 135 0.17 -7.71 -5.09
CA LYS A 135 0.84 -7.83 -6.38
C LYS A 135 0.27 -9.09 -7.03
N PHE A 136 -0.24 -8.99 -8.25
CA PHE A 136 -0.69 -10.18 -8.97
C PHE A 136 0.53 -11.08 -9.16
N ASP A 137 0.43 -12.32 -8.68
CA ASP A 137 1.49 -13.30 -8.87
C ASP A 137 1.41 -13.81 -10.32
N VAL A 138 2.17 -13.13 -11.18
CA VAL A 138 2.23 -13.37 -12.62
C VAL A 138 3.70 -13.53 -12.99
N SER A 139 4.02 -14.55 -13.78
CA SER A 139 5.40 -14.80 -14.21
C SER A 139 5.90 -13.73 -15.19
N ASN A 140 7.22 -13.55 -15.30
CA ASN A 140 7.80 -12.63 -16.28
C ASN A 140 7.44 -13.04 -17.73
N ALA A 141 7.31 -14.34 -18.00
CA ALA A 141 6.92 -14.84 -19.32
C ALA A 141 5.47 -14.44 -19.68
N GLU A 142 4.56 -14.50 -18.72
CA GLU A 142 3.16 -14.07 -18.93
C GLU A 142 3.06 -12.55 -19.11
N LEU A 143 3.79 -11.75 -18.32
CA LEU A 143 3.84 -10.30 -18.50
C LEU A 143 4.38 -9.91 -19.87
N LEU A 144 5.47 -10.56 -20.30
CA LEU A 144 6.04 -10.37 -21.63
C LEU A 144 5.04 -10.74 -22.73
N ALA A 145 4.38 -11.90 -22.61
CA ALA A 145 3.37 -12.34 -23.57
C ALA A 145 2.17 -11.38 -23.63
N MET A 146 1.72 -10.89 -22.48
CA MET A 146 0.64 -9.91 -22.40
C MET A 146 1.04 -8.57 -23.00
N ALA A 147 2.25 -8.06 -22.73
CA ALA A 147 2.77 -6.84 -23.34
C ALA A 147 2.83 -6.96 -24.88
N LYS A 148 3.31 -8.09 -25.39
CA LYS A 148 3.29 -8.39 -26.84
C LYS A 148 1.87 -8.43 -27.39
N LYS A 149 0.92 -9.01 -26.65
CA LYS A 149 -0.49 -9.05 -27.05
C LYS A 149 -1.09 -7.64 -27.10
N LEU A 150 -0.90 -6.84 -26.05
CA LEU A 150 -1.31 -5.42 -26.00
C LEU A 150 -0.73 -4.66 -27.20
N ARG A 151 0.56 -4.85 -27.51
CA ARG A 151 1.22 -4.16 -28.62
C ARG A 151 0.65 -4.56 -29.99
N ARG A 152 0.25 -5.82 -30.17
CA ARG A 152 -0.36 -6.31 -31.41
C ARG A 152 -1.79 -5.79 -31.61
N VAL A 153 -2.54 -5.60 -30.53
CA VAL A 153 -3.94 -5.12 -30.57
C VAL A 153 -4.06 -3.60 -30.44
N ASP A 154 -2.93 -2.89 -30.30
CA ASP A 154 -2.86 -1.43 -30.30
C ASP A 154 -3.14 -0.88 -31.70
N THR A 155 -4.42 -0.87 -32.08
CA THR A 155 -4.91 -0.43 -33.40
C THR A 155 -4.84 1.09 -33.59
N ASN A 156 -4.76 1.85 -32.50
CA ASN A 156 -4.65 3.30 -32.54
C ASN A 156 -3.22 3.81 -32.65
N ARG A 157 -2.21 2.97 -32.41
CA ARG A 157 -0.79 3.33 -32.56
C ARG A 157 -0.46 4.09 -33.84
N ALA A 158 0.56 4.93 -33.76
CA ALA A 158 1.14 5.55 -34.93
C ALA A 158 1.80 4.50 -35.84
N ARG A 159 1.58 4.62 -37.15
CA ARG A 159 2.35 3.86 -38.14
C ARG A 159 3.78 4.42 -38.24
N PRO A 160 4.76 3.62 -38.69
CA PRO A 160 6.15 4.05 -38.79
C PRO A 160 6.38 5.33 -39.63
N ASP A 161 5.52 5.60 -40.62
CA ASP A 161 5.61 6.78 -41.50
C ASP A 161 4.95 8.04 -40.92
N GLN A 162 4.12 7.88 -39.89
CA GLN A 162 3.32 8.95 -39.31
C GLN A 162 4.08 9.76 -38.25
N VAL A 163 5.19 9.25 -37.72
CA VAL A 163 6.04 9.97 -36.75
C VAL A 163 7.49 9.94 -37.25
N LYS A 164 8.07 11.12 -37.48
CA LYS A 164 9.49 11.29 -37.77
C LYS A 164 10.15 12.11 -36.66
N LEU A 165 11.29 11.61 -36.21
CA LEU A 165 12.07 12.19 -35.13
C LEU A 165 13.39 12.77 -35.65
N ASN A 166 13.81 13.86 -35.06
CA ASN A 166 15.11 14.48 -35.20
C ASN A 166 15.84 14.47 -33.85
N TYR A 167 16.49 13.34 -33.56
CA TYR A 167 17.16 13.13 -32.27
C TYR A 167 18.32 14.11 -32.02
N GLN A 168 18.94 14.65 -33.06
CA GLN A 168 20.10 15.55 -32.94
C GLN A 168 21.25 14.89 -32.16
N LYS A 169 21.84 15.56 -31.15
CA LYS A 169 23.01 15.03 -30.44
C LYS A 169 22.65 14.35 -29.13
N HIS A 170 23.53 13.44 -28.74
CA HIS A 170 23.50 12.80 -27.43
C HIS A 170 23.93 13.81 -26.34
N THR A 171 23.30 13.75 -25.17
CA THR A 171 23.62 14.56 -23.99
C THR A 171 23.71 13.68 -22.74
N VAL A 172 24.20 14.22 -21.62
CA VAL A 172 24.35 13.50 -20.33
C VAL A 172 23.68 14.27 -19.19
N THR A 173 23.22 13.59 -18.14
CA THR A 173 22.40 14.21 -17.08
C THR A 173 23.05 15.37 -16.32
N ARG A 174 24.39 15.44 -16.30
CA ARG A 174 25.18 16.46 -15.59
C ARG A 174 25.53 17.70 -16.43
N ASP A 175 25.29 17.65 -17.73
CA ASP A 175 25.60 18.76 -18.64
C ASP A 175 24.32 19.53 -18.94
N ASP A 176 24.28 20.83 -18.65
CA ASP A 176 23.09 21.65 -18.90
C ASP A 176 23.14 22.36 -20.27
N SER A 177 24.14 22.04 -21.10
CA SER A 177 24.25 22.55 -22.46
C SER A 177 23.14 22.03 -23.38
N ASP A 178 22.79 22.85 -24.36
CA ASP A 178 21.84 22.50 -25.39
C ASP A 178 22.51 21.67 -26.50
N ALA A 179 22.15 20.40 -26.59
CA ALA A 179 22.64 19.50 -27.62
C ALA A 179 21.67 19.36 -28.82
N ALA A 180 20.53 20.04 -28.78
CA ALA A 180 19.43 19.86 -29.72
C ALA A 180 18.67 21.16 -30.02
N PRO A 181 19.25 22.11 -30.79
CA PRO A 181 18.62 23.40 -31.07
C PRO A 181 17.33 23.37 -31.91
N ALA A 182 16.94 22.20 -32.43
CA ALA A 182 15.71 22.00 -33.20
C ALA A 182 14.70 21.11 -32.44
N LYS A 183 13.48 21.05 -32.96
CA LYS A 183 12.44 20.15 -32.45
C LYS A 183 12.84 18.69 -32.59
N LEU A 184 12.46 17.86 -31.62
CA LEU A 184 12.52 16.41 -31.69
C LEU A 184 11.51 15.88 -32.71
N PHE A 185 10.26 16.32 -32.68
CA PHE A 185 9.24 15.84 -33.61
C PHE A 185 9.27 16.66 -34.90
N SER A 186 10.03 16.19 -35.89
CA SER A 186 10.16 16.86 -37.19
C SER A 186 8.91 16.71 -38.06
N LYS A 187 8.16 15.61 -37.90
CA LYS A 187 6.87 15.40 -38.54
C LYS A 187 5.99 14.49 -37.69
N VAL A 188 4.74 14.89 -37.47
CA VAL A 188 3.67 14.02 -36.96
C VAL A 188 2.45 14.16 -37.84
N ASP A 189 1.87 13.04 -38.26
CA ASP A 189 0.61 13.01 -39.01
C ASP A 189 -0.56 13.31 -38.06
N THR A 190 -1.13 14.50 -38.23
CA THR A 190 -2.25 14.99 -37.41
C THR A 190 -3.53 14.15 -37.51
N SER A 191 -3.67 13.27 -38.50
CA SER A 191 -4.79 12.32 -38.56
C SER A 191 -4.83 11.37 -37.38
N LEU A 192 -3.70 11.14 -36.70
CA LEU A 192 -3.63 10.39 -35.45
C LEU A 192 -4.51 10.99 -34.36
N PHE A 193 -4.57 12.33 -34.29
CA PHE A 193 -5.31 13.04 -33.24
C PHE A 193 -6.82 13.01 -33.41
N ARG A 194 -7.30 12.48 -34.56
CA ARG A 194 -8.73 12.19 -34.79
C ARG A 194 -9.11 10.77 -34.39
N LYS A 195 -8.15 9.95 -33.97
CA LYS A 195 -8.45 8.63 -33.40
C LYS A 195 -9.05 8.82 -32.01
N PRO A 196 -10.03 7.99 -31.60
CA PRO A 196 -10.81 8.22 -30.39
C PRO A 196 -9.96 8.40 -29.13
N SER A 197 -8.92 7.59 -28.95
CA SER A 197 -8.10 7.64 -27.74
C SER A 197 -7.15 8.84 -27.68
N TYR A 198 -6.62 9.28 -28.82
CA TYR A 198 -5.81 10.49 -28.89
C TYR A 198 -6.65 11.73 -28.62
N GLU A 199 -7.86 11.80 -29.20
CA GLU A 199 -8.80 12.90 -28.98
C GLU A 199 -9.18 13.01 -27.50
N LEU A 200 -9.58 11.89 -26.88
CA LEU A 200 -9.89 11.85 -25.45
C LEU A 200 -8.70 12.27 -24.59
N TYR A 201 -7.50 11.79 -24.92
CA TYR A 201 -6.28 12.13 -24.18
C TYR A 201 -5.91 13.60 -24.32
N LEU A 202 -6.00 14.18 -25.51
CA LEU A 202 -5.75 15.61 -25.76
C LEU A 202 -6.74 16.49 -25.00
N ASN A 203 -8.04 16.19 -25.08
CA ASN A 203 -9.09 16.91 -24.35
C ASN A 203 -8.88 16.85 -22.83
N LEU A 204 -8.34 15.73 -22.34
CA LEU A 204 -8.06 15.54 -20.93
C LEU A 204 -6.87 16.40 -20.44
N MET A 205 -5.91 16.72 -21.32
CA MET A 205 -4.75 17.55 -20.96
C MET A 205 -5.14 18.96 -20.48
N ASP A 206 -6.13 19.57 -21.13
CA ASP A 206 -6.50 20.97 -20.92
C ASP A 206 -7.05 21.26 -19.53
N ASN A 207 -7.49 20.22 -18.81
CA ASN A 207 -7.98 20.42 -17.45
C ASN A 207 -6.97 20.15 -16.32
N PHE A 208 -5.68 20.01 -16.65
CA PHE A 208 -4.60 19.93 -15.64
C PHE A 208 -3.75 21.19 -15.58
N ASN A 209 -3.37 21.62 -14.37
CA ASN A 209 -2.41 22.72 -14.18
C ASN A 209 -1.03 22.17 -13.84
N ARG A 210 0.01 22.64 -14.54
CA ARG A 210 1.39 22.19 -14.29
C ARG A 210 1.92 22.51 -12.89
N GLN A 211 1.40 23.57 -12.24
CA GLN A 211 1.84 23.98 -10.91
C GLN A 211 1.10 23.17 -9.85
N THR A 212 1.86 22.31 -9.17
CA THR A 212 1.33 21.55 -8.04
C THR A 212 0.81 22.50 -6.94
N GLY A 213 -0.30 22.14 -6.30
CA GLY A 213 -0.87 22.94 -5.21
C GLY A 213 -1.89 24.00 -5.65
N ILE A 214 -2.10 24.20 -6.95
CA ILE A 214 -3.19 25.03 -7.47
C ILE A 214 -4.43 24.17 -7.65
N ILE A 215 -5.56 24.62 -7.10
CA ILE A 215 -6.85 23.94 -7.31
C ILE A 215 -7.17 23.97 -8.80
N GLU A 216 -7.23 22.80 -9.43
CA GLU A 216 -7.66 22.68 -10.82
C GLU A 216 -9.14 23.08 -10.95
N PRO A 217 -9.53 23.78 -12.03
CA PRO A 217 -10.93 24.12 -12.27
C PRO A 217 -11.68 22.88 -12.76
N ARG A 218 -11.98 21.91 -11.89
CA ARG A 218 -12.79 20.74 -12.25
C ARG A 218 -13.96 20.57 -11.28
N VAL A 219 -15.15 20.86 -11.82
CA VAL A 219 -16.50 20.47 -11.36
C VAL A 219 -16.97 20.94 -9.97
N SER A 220 -18.28 20.86 -9.74
CA SER A 220 -18.91 21.19 -8.46
C SER A 220 -18.36 20.28 -7.35
N GLN A 221 -18.21 20.79 -6.12
CA GLN A 221 -17.78 19.96 -4.96
C GLN A 221 -18.66 18.71 -4.74
N SER A 222 -19.87 18.67 -5.31
CA SER A 222 -20.76 17.51 -5.32
C SER A 222 -20.33 16.41 -6.29
N GLU A 223 -19.83 16.76 -7.49
CA GLU A 223 -19.33 15.77 -8.46
C GLU A 223 -18.01 15.18 -8.02
N GLU A 224 -17.10 16.00 -7.46
CA GLU A 224 -15.84 15.54 -6.89
C GLU A 224 -16.07 14.51 -5.75
N LYS A 225 -17.09 14.75 -4.90
CA LYS A 225 -17.47 13.83 -3.82
C LYS A 225 -18.06 12.49 -4.30
N ASN A 226 -18.61 12.44 -5.51
CA ASN A 226 -19.21 11.23 -6.08
C ASN A 226 -18.20 10.41 -6.89
N GLU A 227 -17.27 11.06 -7.60
CA GLU A 227 -16.29 10.42 -8.48
C GLU A 227 -14.97 10.05 -7.77
N VAL A 228 -14.59 10.78 -6.72
CA VAL A 228 -13.36 10.52 -5.96
C VAL A 228 -13.70 10.46 -4.47
N GLY A 229 -13.67 9.25 -3.93
CA GLY A 229 -13.86 9.02 -2.50
C GLY A 229 -12.91 9.88 -1.67
N LYS A 230 -13.50 10.86 -0.96
CA LYS A 230 -12.88 11.78 0.00
C LYS A 230 -11.55 11.29 0.57
N ALA A 231 -10.46 11.92 0.14
CA ALA A 231 -9.20 11.92 0.86
C ALA A 231 -9.01 13.29 1.54
N LEU A 232 -9.45 13.41 2.79
CA LEU A 232 -9.12 14.54 3.66
C LEU A 232 -7.60 14.58 3.89
N GLY A 233 -6.92 15.51 3.21
CA GLY A 233 -5.50 15.80 3.31
C GLY A 233 -4.92 16.07 1.93
N ARG A 234 -5.02 17.32 1.44
CA ARG A 234 -4.72 17.77 0.07
C ARG A 234 -3.61 16.98 -0.64
N PRO A 235 -3.97 16.05 -1.54
CA PRO A 235 -3.09 15.56 -2.58
C PRO A 235 -3.46 16.33 -3.84
N ASP A 236 -2.77 17.45 -4.08
CA ASP A 236 -3.06 18.33 -5.23
C ASP A 236 -2.55 17.75 -6.57
N THR A 237 -2.20 16.45 -6.64
CA THR A 237 -1.72 15.79 -7.86
C THR A 237 -2.14 14.32 -7.97
N SER A 238 -2.41 13.84 -9.19
CA SER A 238 -2.81 12.46 -9.47
C SER A 238 -1.71 11.64 -10.16
N GLY A 239 -1.77 10.30 -10.05
CA GLY A 239 -0.84 9.44 -10.78
C GLY A 239 -0.92 9.62 -12.30
N PHE A 240 -2.11 9.96 -12.83
CA PHE A 240 -2.27 10.29 -14.24
C PHE A 240 -1.55 11.59 -14.60
N GLU A 241 -1.79 12.65 -13.83
CA GLU A 241 -1.15 13.95 -14.03
C GLU A 241 0.37 13.82 -13.98
N HIS A 242 0.92 13.18 -12.95
CA HIS A 242 2.35 12.96 -12.84
C HIS A 242 2.90 12.19 -14.06
N VAL A 243 2.33 11.03 -14.38
CA VAL A 243 2.88 10.14 -15.41
C VAL A 243 2.69 10.70 -16.81
N PHE A 244 1.49 11.20 -17.13
CA PHE A 244 1.11 11.55 -18.50
C PHE A 244 1.20 13.04 -18.81
N ILE A 245 0.90 13.92 -17.86
CA ILE A 245 0.83 15.37 -18.09
C ILE A 245 2.14 16.07 -17.75
N GLY A 246 2.75 15.69 -16.63
CA GLY A 246 3.93 16.36 -16.07
C GLY A 246 3.58 17.51 -15.14
N GLU A 247 4.41 17.68 -14.11
CA GLU A 247 4.20 18.69 -13.07
C GLU A 247 5.53 19.38 -12.70
N ALA A 248 5.45 20.63 -12.26
CA ALA A 248 6.58 21.35 -11.69
C ALA A 248 6.72 21.00 -10.20
N LYS A 249 7.86 20.43 -9.82
CA LYS A 249 8.13 20.01 -8.44
C LYS A 249 9.59 20.27 -8.08
N ASN A 250 9.82 20.93 -6.95
CA ASN A 250 11.16 21.24 -6.42
C ASN A 250 12.10 21.96 -7.42
N GLY A 251 11.55 22.84 -8.26
CA GLY A 251 12.33 23.58 -9.27
C GLY A 251 12.73 22.77 -10.50
N GLU A 252 12.18 21.56 -10.68
CA GLU A 252 12.41 20.71 -11.85
C GLU A 252 11.07 20.18 -12.41
N ILE A 253 11.10 19.64 -13.62
CA ILE A 253 9.94 18.95 -14.19
C ILE A 253 9.93 17.49 -13.74
N SER A 254 8.88 17.11 -13.03
CA SER A 254 8.61 15.74 -12.59
C SER A 254 7.64 15.02 -13.51
N GLY A 255 7.80 13.70 -13.62
CA GLY A 255 6.93 12.88 -14.47
C GLY A 255 7.04 13.20 -15.98
N MET A 256 5.91 13.30 -16.67
CA MET A 256 5.79 13.51 -18.13
C MET A 256 6.51 12.46 -18.99
N HIS A 257 5.86 11.31 -19.13
CA HIS A 257 6.39 10.11 -19.80
C HIS A 257 5.61 9.74 -21.08
N ASN A 258 4.86 10.68 -21.66
CA ASN A 258 4.05 10.47 -22.85
C ASN A 258 4.48 11.33 -24.05
N TRP A 259 4.61 10.70 -25.22
CA TRP A 259 5.09 11.37 -26.43
C TRP A 259 4.09 12.35 -27.05
N VAL A 260 2.79 12.13 -26.89
CA VAL A 260 1.75 13.02 -27.41
C VAL A 260 1.76 14.33 -26.62
N ARG A 261 1.89 14.25 -25.29
CA ARG A 261 2.07 15.44 -24.45
C ARG A 261 3.34 16.21 -24.82
N PHE A 262 4.46 15.50 -24.99
CA PHE A 262 5.71 16.11 -25.43
C PHE A 262 5.54 16.85 -26.76
N TYR A 263 4.94 16.18 -27.76
CA TYR A 263 4.68 16.77 -29.07
C TYR A 263 3.79 18.02 -28.99
N ALA A 264 2.74 17.97 -28.18
CA ALA A 264 1.81 19.09 -28.00
C ALA A 264 2.52 20.32 -27.42
N LEU A 265 3.32 20.12 -26.36
CA LEU A 265 4.11 21.19 -25.74
C LEU A 265 5.16 21.76 -26.70
N GLU A 266 5.90 20.91 -27.41
CA GLU A 266 6.92 21.33 -28.38
C GLU A 266 6.32 22.13 -29.56
N ASN A 267 5.04 21.92 -29.88
CA ASN A 267 4.36 22.63 -30.97
C ASN A 267 3.52 23.83 -30.51
N ASN A 268 3.32 24.00 -29.21
CA ASN A 268 2.67 25.18 -28.68
C ASN A 268 3.71 26.25 -28.28
N ARG A 269 3.75 27.35 -29.03
CA ARG A 269 4.72 28.44 -28.80
C ARG A 269 4.53 29.15 -27.46
N THR A 270 3.37 29.03 -26.83
CA THR A 270 3.10 29.66 -25.52
C THR A 270 3.64 28.85 -24.35
N GLU A 271 4.02 27.60 -24.56
CA GLU A 271 4.43 26.69 -23.49
C GLU A 271 5.91 26.84 -23.11
N ASN A 272 6.71 27.58 -23.86
CA ASN A 272 8.16 27.71 -23.62
C ASN A 272 8.85 26.35 -23.43
N PHE A 273 8.50 25.38 -24.27
CA PHE A 273 9.04 24.02 -24.23
C PHE A 273 10.22 23.86 -25.19
N ASP A 274 11.30 23.23 -24.71
CA ASP A 274 12.54 23.12 -25.48
C ASP A 274 13.26 21.79 -25.24
N TYR A 275 13.46 21.04 -26.31
CA TYR A 275 14.16 19.75 -26.29
C TYR A 275 15.68 19.96 -26.30
N LYS A 276 16.42 19.29 -25.41
CA LYS A 276 17.86 19.53 -25.19
C LYS A 276 18.78 18.39 -25.62
N GLY A 277 18.23 17.30 -26.16
CA GLY A 277 18.99 16.14 -26.61
C GLY A 277 18.56 14.83 -25.95
N PHE A 278 19.05 13.71 -26.49
CA PHE A 278 18.72 12.39 -25.97
C PHE A 278 19.86 11.83 -25.11
N THR A 279 19.52 11.14 -24.04
CA THR A 279 20.47 10.34 -23.25
C THR A 279 20.44 8.88 -23.66
N VAL A 280 19.27 8.39 -24.07
CA VAL A 280 19.09 7.03 -24.60
C VAL A 280 18.09 7.05 -25.74
N LYS A 281 18.34 6.28 -26.81
CA LYS A 281 17.35 6.05 -27.88
C LYS A 281 17.26 4.58 -28.26
N ARG A 282 16.08 4.16 -28.65
CA ARG A 282 15.73 2.85 -29.24
C ARG A 282 14.83 3.12 -30.44
N PHE A 283 15.45 3.45 -31.57
CA PHE A 283 14.77 3.76 -32.83
C PHE A 283 13.59 4.73 -32.62
N ASN A 284 12.42 4.46 -33.20
CA ASN A 284 11.19 5.21 -32.96
C ASN A 284 10.27 4.52 -31.92
N ILE A 285 10.83 3.72 -31.00
CA ILE A 285 10.08 2.95 -30.01
C ILE A 285 10.13 3.62 -28.64
N MET A 286 11.32 4.02 -28.21
CA MET A 286 11.53 4.60 -26.88
C MET A 286 12.75 5.52 -26.87
N ALA A 287 12.66 6.60 -26.12
CA ALA A 287 13.81 7.47 -25.86
C ALA A 287 13.78 8.02 -24.44
N ALA A 288 14.97 8.27 -23.89
CA ALA A 288 15.16 9.10 -22.72
C ALA A 288 15.70 10.45 -23.18
N LEU A 289 14.97 11.51 -22.84
CA LEU A 289 15.13 12.85 -23.39
C LEU A 289 15.43 13.83 -22.26
N LYS A 290 16.24 14.84 -22.57
CA LYS A 290 16.40 16.03 -21.75
C LYS A 290 15.63 17.16 -22.39
N PHE A 291 14.98 17.99 -21.59
CA PHE A 291 14.22 19.13 -22.08
C PHE A 291 13.98 20.12 -20.95
N THR A 292 13.60 21.33 -21.30
CA THR A 292 13.12 22.36 -20.38
C THR A 292 11.67 22.71 -20.72
N TRP A 293 10.85 22.98 -19.70
CA TRP A 293 9.49 23.46 -19.87
C TRP A 293 9.27 24.68 -18.99
N ASP A 294 9.19 25.85 -19.64
CA ASP A 294 9.03 27.15 -18.99
C ASP A 294 10.09 27.35 -17.89
N GLY A 295 11.35 27.28 -18.32
CA GLY A 295 12.55 27.49 -17.50
C GLY A 295 12.97 26.31 -16.61
N LEU A 296 12.08 25.34 -16.35
CA LEU A 296 12.38 24.20 -15.47
C LEU A 296 12.99 23.04 -16.26
N LEU A 297 14.10 22.50 -15.75
CA LEU A 297 14.85 21.43 -16.42
C LEU A 297 14.31 20.04 -16.02
N LYS A 298 14.22 19.14 -17.01
CA LYS A 298 14.20 17.69 -16.79
C LYS A 298 15.48 17.07 -17.34
N ARG A 299 16.32 16.54 -16.45
CA ARG A 299 17.62 15.95 -16.82
C ARG A 299 17.51 14.66 -17.65
N ALA A 300 16.48 13.86 -17.37
CA ALA A 300 16.13 12.68 -18.15
C ALA A 300 14.66 12.31 -17.90
N GLY A 301 13.86 12.30 -18.96
CA GLY A 301 12.50 11.75 -18.98
C GLY A 301 12.35 10.76 -20.12
N SER A 302 11.96 9.54 -19.81
CA SER A 302 11.77 8.50 -20.81
C SER A 302 10.33 8.41 -21.28
N ILE A 303 10.15 8.22 -22.59
CA ILE A 303 8.84 8.12 -23.24
C ILE A 303 8.80 6.90 -24.17
N LEU A 304 7.64 6.27 -24.30
CA LEU A 304 7.33 5.40 -25.43
C LEU A 304 6.89 6.26 -26.60
N ILE A 305 7.29 5.90 -27.82
CA ILE A 305 7.04 6.70 -29.02
C ILE A 305 6.14 5.92 -29.97
N GLY A 306 5.13 6.61 -30.50
CA GLY A 306 4.19 6.03 -31.47
C GLY A 306 3.20 5.03 -30.87
N THR A 307 3.16 4.87 -29.55
CA THR A 307 2.12 4.14 -28.83
C THR A 307 0.83 4.97 -28.75
N SER A 308 -0.29 4.30 -28.55
CA SER A 308 -1.55 4.98 -28.24
C SER A 308 -1.68 5.28 -26.73
N PRO A 309 -2.45 6.31 -26.31
CA PRO A 309 -2.63 6.62 -24.90
C PRO A 309 -3.19 5.45 -24.07
N GLU A 310 -4.08 4.66 -24.64
CA GLU A 310 -4.66 3.47 -24.02
C GLU A 310 -3.65 2.31 -23.91
N PHE A 311 -2.72 2.17 -24.85
CA PHE A 311 -1.64 1.19 -24.73
C PHE A 311 -0.72 1.55 -23.57
N ASP A 312 -0.28 2.81 -23.48
CA ASP A 312 0.56 3.28 -22.37
C ASP A 312 -0.16 3.04 -21.03
N MET A 313 -1.44 3.43 -20.95
CA MET A 313 -2.28 3.23 -19.75
C MET A 313 -2.39 1.74 -19.37
N ALA A 314 -2.69 0.87 -20.34
CA ALA A 314 -2.85 -0.57 -20.09
C ALA A 314 -1.53 -1.22 -19.67
N LEU A 315 -0.44 -0.91 -20.36
CA LEU A 315 0.90 -1.43 -20.06
C LEU A 315 1.36 -0.99 -18.67
N TYR A 316 1.22 0.30 -18.37
CA TYR A 316 1.62 0.86 -17.08
C TYR A 316 0.78 0.34 -15.94
N THR A 317 -0.53 0.20 -16.12
CA THR A 317 -1.42 -0.41 -15.12
C THR A 317 -1.03 -1.87 -14.86
N MET A 318 -0.86 -2.67 -15.90
CA MET A 318 -0.43 -4.07 -15.78
C MET A 318 0.91 -4.19 -15.06
N CYS A 319 1.89 -3.38 -15.44
CA CYS A 319 3.21 -3.40 -14.82
C CYS A 319 3.15 -2.93 -13.36
N PHE A 320 2.43 -1.86 -13.04
CA PHE A 320 2.27 -1.40 -11.66
C PHE A 320 1.58 -2.43 -10.77
N LEU A 321 0.57 -3.14 -11.28
CA LEU A 321 -0.15 -4.15 -10.52
C LEU A 321 0.66 -5.44 -10.28
N SER A 322 1.68 -5.70 -11.11
CA SER A 322 2.50 -6.93 -11.05
C SER A 322 3.89 -6.72 -10.47
N ARG A 323 4.53 -5.56 -10.70
CA ARG A 323 5.91 -5.23 -10.29
C ARG A 323 5.96 -3.78 -9.78
N ARG A 324 6.54 -3.59 -8.60
CA ARG A 324 6.66 -2.27 -7.95
C ARG A 324 8.00 -2.11 -7.25
N GLY A 325 8.48 -0.87 -7.19
CA GLY A 325 9.68 -0.49 -6.47
C GLY A 325 10.94 -0.99 -7.19
N ARG A 326 11.68 -1.91 -6.55
CA ARG A 326 12.96 -2.43 -7.08
C ARG A 326 12.80 -3.47 -8.18
N GLU A 327 11.60 -4.01 -8.36
CA GLU A 327 11.30 -4.98 -9.41
C GLU A 327 10.87 -4.25 -10.68
N THR A 328 11.53 -4.56 -11.80
CA THR A 328 11.12 -4.07 -13.12
C THR A 328 10.16 -5.03 -13.79
N CYS A 329 9.26 -4.47 -14.60
CA CYS A 329 8.38 -5.21 -15.49
C CYS A 329 9.06 -5.28 -16.87
N ASP A 330 9.70 -6.41 -17.16
CA ASP A 330 10.40 -6.62 -18.42
C ASP A 330 9.40 -6.90 -19.55
N VAL A 331 9.49 -6.11 -20.63
CA VAL A 331 8.57 -6.15 -21.77
C VAL A 331 9.34 -6.05 -23.07
N GLU A 332 8.67 -6.29 -24.20
CA GLU A 332 9.27 -6.15 -25.53
C GLU A 332 8.29 -5.48 -26.46
N LEU A 333 8.75 -4.43 -27.14
CA LEU A 333 7.99 -3.69 -28.14
C LEU A 333 8.77 -3.76 -29.45
N ASP A 334 8.13 -4.27 -30.50
CA ASP A 334 8.66 -4.33 -31.87
C ASP A 334 10.10 -4.90 -31.93
N GLY A 335 10.30 -6.04 -31.25
CA GLY A 335 11.58 -6.77 -31.16
C GLY A 335 12.60 -6.18 -30.18
N CYS A 336 12.29 -5.03 -29.55
CA CYS A 336 13.19 -4.33 -28.63
C CYS A 336 12.82 -4.57 -27.16
N PRO A 337 13.72 -5.17 -26.35
CA PRO A 337 13.51 -5.30 -24.92
C PRO A 337 13.51 -3.95 -24.21
N LEU A 338 12.54 -3.75 -23.32
CA LEU A 338 12.38 -2.58 -22.46
C LEU A 338 12.07 -3.04 -21.03
N GLN A 339 12.29 -2.16 -20.05
CA GLN A 339 11.92 -2.42 -18.67
C GLN A 339 11.05 -1.28 -18.16
N ILE A 340 9.87 -1.58 -17.64
CA ILE A 340 9.00 -0.57 -17.03
C ILE A 340 9.30 -0.53 -15.53
N THR A 341 9.71 0.64 -15.04
CA THR A 341 9.98 0.90 -13.63
C THR A 341 8.79 1.64 -13.04
N SER A 342 8.28 1.18 -11.90
CA SER A 342 7.13 1.79 -11.23
C SER A 342 7.42 2.05 -9.75
N PHE A 343 6.94 3.19 -9.26
CA PHE A 343 7.03 3.60 -7.87
C PHE A 343 5.63 3.82 -7.31
N GLU A 344 5.42 3.39 -6.08
CA GLU A 344 4.18 3.57 -5.35
C GLU A 344 4.28 4.71 -4.34
N ILE A 345 3.17 5.40 -4.12
CA ILE A 345 3.01 6.35 -3.02
C ILE A 345 1.89 5.82 -2.12
N MET A 346 2.15 5.85 -0.82
CA MET A 346 1.15 5.51 0.20
C MET A 346 0.45 6.79 0.66
N GLN A 347 -0.87 6.86 0.47
CA GLN A 347 -1.70 7.94 1.01
C GLN A 347 -2.92 7.33 1.70
N GLN A 348 -3.18 7.74 2.95
CA GLN A 348 -4.33 7.27 3.73
C GLN A 348 -4.48 5.74 3.74
N ASN A 349 -3.36 5.03 3.93
CA ASN A 349 -3.29 3.57 3.91
C ASN A 349 -3.68 2.89 2.57
N LYS A 350 -3.78 3.65 1.47
CA LYS A 350 -4.00 3.15 0.11
C LYS A 350 -2.75 3.34 -0.74
N VAL A 351 -2.57 2.43 -1.70
CA VAL A 351 -1.45 2.45 -2.64
C VAL A 351 -1.87 3.17 -3.92
N TYR A 352 -1.11 4.18 -4.32
CA TYR A 352 -1.29 4.91 -5.57
C TYR A 352 -0.04 4.82 -6.44
N ILE A 353 -0.22 5.03 -7.75
CA ILE A 353 0.90 5.19 -8.68
C ILE A 353 1.59 6.50 -8.35
N GLY A 354 2.85 6.43 -7.93
CA GLY A 354 3.69 7.61 -7.73
C GLY A 354 4.35 8.05 -9.02
N SER A 355 4.99 7.12 -9.71
CA SER A 355 5.59 7.34 -11.02
C SER A 355 5.73 6.02 -11.74
N ILE A 356 5.70 6.03 -13.07
CA ILE A 356 5.97 4.85 -13.89
C ILE A 356 6.47 5.30 -15.25
N TYR A 357 7.52 4.64 -15.74
CA TYR A 357 8.17 5.04 -16.98
C TYR A 357 8.99 3.88 -17.59
N PRO A 358 9.21 3.91 -18.91
CA PRO A 358 10.01 2.90 -19.58
C PRO A 358 11.51 3.19 -19.43
N THR A 359 12.33 2.16 -19.45
CA THR A 359 13.77 2.24 -19.56
C THR A 359 14.24 1.26 -20.62
N ALA A 360 15.36 1.58 -21.26
CA ALA A 360 15.83 0.80 -22.38
C ALA A 360 16.50 -0.49 -21.89
N GLY A 361 16.01 -1.64 -22.37
CA GLY A 361 16.69 -2.92 -22.19
C GLY A 361 17.92 -3.04 -23.09
N ARG A 362 18.61 -4.18 -22.97
CA ARG A 362 19.75 -4.52 -23.83
C ARG A 362 19.27 -4.64 -25.27
N ILE A 363 19.94 -3.92 -26.18
CA ILE A 363 19.64 -4.00 -27.61
C ILE A 363 20.01 -5.39 -28.14
N THR A 364 19.07 -6.03 -28.82
CA THR A 364 19.23 -7.35 -29.47
C THR A 364 19.42 -7.19 -30.97
N ASP A 365 19.90 -8.25 -31.64
CA ASP A 365 20.01 -8.24 -33.10
C ASP A 365 18.65 -8.24 -33.78
N GLU A 366 17.64 -8.85 -33.17
CA GLU A 366 16.24 -8.77 -33.60
C GLU A 366 15.72 -7.32 -33.57
N CYS A 367 15.92 -6.61 -32.45
CA CYS A 367 15.57 -5.19 -32.32
C CYS A 367 16.21 -4.34 -33.42
N ARG A 368 17.47 -4.62 -33.77
CA ARG A 368 18.17 -3.92 -34.85
C ARG A 368 17.64 -4.29 -36.23
N ALA A 369 17.34 -5.56 -36.47
CA ALA A 369 16.89 -6.04 -37.77
C ALA A 369 15.50 -5.48 -38.11
N GLN A 370 14.60 -5.39 -37.13
CA GLN A 370 13.21 -4.95 -37.34
C GLN A 370 13.04 -3.43 -37.51
N ASN A 371 13.99 -2.62 -37.00
CA ASN A 371 13.81 -1.18 -36.85
C ASN A 371 14.87 -0.32 -37.56
N ARG A 372 15.69 -0.94 -38.42
CA ARG A 372 16.75 -0.26 -39.18
C ARG A 372 16.22 0.62 -40.30
#